data_AF-A0A4Q3A9X7-F1
#
_entry.id   AF-A0A4Q3A9X7-F1
#
_cell.length_a   1.000
_cell.length_b   1.000
_cell.length_c   1.000
_cell.angle_alpha   90.00
_cell.angle_beta   90.00
_cell.angle_gamma   90.00
#
_symmetry.space_group_name_H-M   'P 1'
#
loop_
_entity.id
_entity.type
_entity.pdbx_description
1 polymer ?
#
loop_
_entity_poly.entity_id
_entity_poly.type
_entity_poly.pdbx_seq_one_letter_code
_entity_poly.pdbx_strand_id
1 'polypeptide(L)'
;KDIVGSFANDKRIAVWDVWNEPNNKGGGNYPQTPDKVALVAGLLAPVFDWARSADPSQPLTSGLWIGQNWDQQDKLDAVEKIQVAQSDVMSFHDYSWPETFEKRAKQMLSYGRPVLATEYMARGNGSTFDGSLPIGKKYKIAMINWGFVDGKSQTRLPWDSWKKPYTQDEPTIWFHEVLRANGKPYRPAEVDLIKRLTSEANGPRR
;
A
#
# COMPACT_ATOMS: atom_id res chain seq x y z
N LYS A 1 -5.01 -18.49 8.61
CA LYS A 1 -5.66 -18.98 9.86
C LYS A 1 -4.67 -19.06 11.02
N ASP A 2 -3.60 -19.85 10.92
CA ASP A 2 -2.67 -20.08 12.05
C ASP A 2 -2.07 -18.80 12.66
N ILE A 3 -1.42 -17.97 11.82
CA ILE A 3 -0.86 -16.69 12.27
C ILE A 3 -1.93 -15.77 12.84
N VAL A 4 -3.05 -15.60 12.14
CA VAL A 4 -4.17 -14.75 12.60
C VAL A 4 -4.72 -15.24 13.95
N GLY A 5 -4.93 -16.56 14.11
CA GLY A 5 -5.43 -17.16 15.35
C GLY A 5 -4.46 -17.04 16.51
N SER A 6 -3.16 -17.21 16.24
CA SER A 6 -2.09 -17.08 17.25
C SER A 6 -2.03 -15.68 17.87
N PHE A 7 -2.41 -14.64 17.10
CA PHE A 7 -2.38 -13.24 17.54
C PHE A 7 -3.77 -12.56 17.54
N ALA A 8 -4.84 -13.35 17.56
CA ALA A 8 -6.22 -12.87 17.38
C ALA A 8 -6.61 -11.73 18.34
N ASN A 9 -6.06 -11.73 19.55
CA ASN A 9 -6.34 -10.73 20.60
C ASN A 9 -5.18 -9.77 20.89
N ASP A 10 -4.11 -9.79 20.08
CA ASP A 10 -2.97 -8.90 20.27
C ASP A 10 -3.31 -7.46 19.86
N LYS A 11 -3.44 -6.58 20.86
CA LYS A 11 -3.79 -5.16 20.67
C LYS A 11 -2.73 -4.34 19.94
N ARG A 12 -1.53 -4.89 19.73
CA ARG A 12 -0.46 -4.24 18.96
C ARG A 12 -0.67 -4.36 17.45
N ILE A 13 -1.50 -5.33 17.02
CA ILE A 13 -1.87 -5.50 15.62
C ILE A 13 -3.03 -4.56 15.31
N ALA A 14 -2.89 -3.76 14.25
CA ALA A 14 -3.91 -2.80 13.87
C ALA A 14 -4.91 -3.35 12.84
N VAL A 15 -4.42 -4.08 11.84
CA VAL A 15 -5.17 -4.61 10.69
C VAL A 15 -4.44 -5.84 10.16
N TRP A 16 -5.17 -6.81 9.63
CA TRP A 16 -4.62 -7.88 8.82
C TRP A 16 -4.81 -7.59 7.33
N ASP A 17 -3.72 -7.28 6.62
CA ASP A 17 -3.73 -7.38 5.16
C ASP A 17 -3.61 -8.85 4.77
N VAL A 18 -4.71 -9.44 4.30
CA VAL A 18 -4.79 -10.88 4.09
C VAL A 18 -4.13 -11.32 2.79
N TRP A 19 -3.97 -10.41 1.82
CA TRP A 19 -3.25 -10.67 0.57
C TRP A 19 -2.89 -9.38 -0.17
N ASN A 20 -1.59 -9.14 -0.31
CA ASN A 20 -1.00 -8.04 -1.08
C ASN A 20 -1.12 -8.27 -2.60
N GLU A 21 -1.67 -7.30 -3.33
CA GLU A 21 -1.78 -7.25 -4.81
C GLU A 21 -1.99 -8.63 -5.49
N PRO A 22 -3.04 -9.37 -5.14
CA PRO A 22 -3.09 -10.81 -5.37
C PRO A 22 -3.15 -11.17 -6.88
N ASN A 23 -3.75 -10.30 -7.69
CA ASN A 23 -3.83 -10.41 -9.15
C ASN A 23 -2.64 -9.79 -9.90
N ASN A 24 -1.58 -9.35 -9.20
CA ASN A 24 -0.36 -8.82 -9.83
C ASN A 24 0.27 -9.91 -10.72
N LYS A 25 0.33 -9.68 -12.03
CA LYS A 25 0.88 -10.62 -13.01
C LYS A 25 2.39 -10.85 -12.88
N GLY A 26 3.03 -10.15 -11.95
CA GLY A 26 4.47 -10.05 -11.82
C GLY A 26 5.05 -9.07 -12.84
N GLY A 27 6.27 -8.62 -12.57
CA GLY A 27 7.16 -8.04 -13.56
C GLY A 27 8.29 -9.03 -13.87
N GLY A 28 9.27 -8.64 -14.69
CA GLY A 28 10.45 -9.48 -14.89
C GLY A 28 10.36 -10.47 -16.05
N ASN A 29 11.15 -11.53 -15.94
CA ASN A 29 11.20 -12.67 -16.87
C ASN A 29 10.41 -13.88 -16.34
N TYR A 30 9.49 -13.68 -15.39
CA TYR A 30 8.68 -14.79 -14.87
C TYR A 30 7.63 -15.23 -15.90
N PRO A 31 7.45 -16.54 -16.12
CA PRO A 31 6.36 -17.06 -16.92
C PRO A 31 5.02 -16.57 -16.38
N GLN A 32 4.15 -16.12 -17.29
CA GLN A 32 2.81 -15.70 -16.91
C GLN A 32 1.99 -16.93 -16.49
N THR A 33 1.30 -16.83 -15.36
CA THR A 33 0.32 -17.84 -14.94
C THR A 33 -0.96 -17.67 -15.77
N PRO A 34 -1.38 -18.70 -16.54
CA PRO A 34 -2.65 -18.66 -17.26
C PRO A 34 -3.82 -18.42 -16.29
N ASP A 35 -4.79 -17.60 -16.71
CA ASP A 35 -6.03 -17.34 -15.95
C ASP A 35 -5.83 -16.87 -14.51
N LYS A 36 -4.69 -16.21 -14.21
CA LYS A 36 -4.30 -15.79 -12.86
C LYS A 36 -5.42 -15.06 -12.11
N VAL A 37 -6.12 -14.13 -12.77
CA VAL A 37 -7.20 -13.35 -12.14
C VAL A 37 -8.33 -14.26 -11.67
N ALA A 38 -8.75 -15.24 -12.47
CA ALA A 38 -9.80 -16.18 -12.11
C ALA A 38 -9.36 -17.11 -10.96
N LEU A 39 -8.12 -17.61 -11.01
CA LEU A 39 -7.54 -18.43 -9.95
C LEU A 39 -7.49 -17.66 -8.62
N VAL A 40 -7.03 -16.41 -8.65
CA VAL A 40 -6.95 -15.53 -7.49
C VAL A 40 -8.35 -15.22 -6.95
N ALA A 41 -9.31 -14.88 -7.80
CA ALA A 41 -10.69 -14.62 -7.37
C ALA A 41 -11.32 -15.86 -6.69
N GLY A 42 -10.99 -17.07 -7.17
CA GLY A 42 -11.41 -18.32 -6.52
C GLY A 42 -10.78 -18.59 -5.15
N LEU A 43 -9.66 -17.94 -4.82
CA LEU A 43 -8.94 -18.14 -3.55
C LEU A 43 -9.11 -16.99 -2.56
N LEU A 44 -9.30 -15.76 -3.02
CA LEU A 44 -9.30 -14.59 -2.15
C LEU A 44 -10.46 -14.62 -1.15
N ALA A 45 -11.68 -14.98 -1.59
CA ALA A 45 -12.81 -15.11 -0.67
C ALA A 45 -12.57 -16.17 0.43
N PRO A 46 -12.12 -17.40 0.10
CA PRO A 46 -11.66 -18.36 1.11
C PRO A 46 -10.58 -17.84 2.07
N VAL A 47 -9.63 -17.02 1.60
CA VAL A 47 -8.60 -16.42 2.46
C VAL A 47 -9.22 -15.52 3.53
N PHE A 48 -10.19 -14.67 3.15
CA PHE A 48 -10.96 -13.89 4.12
C PHE A 48 -11.71 -14.80 5.10
N ASP A 49 -12.39 -15.84 4.62
CA ASP A 49 -13.13 -16.77 5.47
C ASP A 49 -12.22 -17.50 6.47
N TRP A 50 -11.03 -17.93 6.04
CA TRP A 50 -10.06 -18.58 6.92
C TRP A 50 -9.50 -17.63 7.98
N ALA A 51 -9.24 -16.37 7.62
CA ALA A 51 -8.82 -15.35 8.58
C ALA A 51 -9.93 -15.05 9.59
N ARG A 52 -11.18 -14.85 9.14
CA ARG A 52 -12.33 -14.63 10.03
C ARG A 52 -12.65 -15.84 10.91
N SER A 53 -12.42 -17.07 10.42
CA SER A 53 -12.66 -18.28 11.22
C SER A 53 -11.74 -18.41 12.45
N ALA A 54 -10.71 -17.57 12.55
CA ALA A 54 -9.86 -17.44 13.73
C ALA A 54 -10.39 -16.40 14.75
N ASP A 55 -11.50 -15.71 14.44
CA ASP A 55 -12.13 -14.68 15.27
C ASP A 55 -11.17 -13.59 15.78
N PRO A 56 -10.38 -12.94 14.89
CA PRO A 56 -9.48 -11.88 15.31
C PRO A 56 -10.24 -10.62 15.74
N SER A 57 -9.74 -9.96 16.79
CA SER A 57 -10.25 -8.67 17.25
C SER A 57 -9.90 -7.50 16.31
N GLN A 58 -8.98 -7.71 15.36
CA GLN A 58 -8.53 -6.72 14.39
C GLN A 58 -9.25 -6.86 13.04
N PRO A 59 -9.50 -5.75 12.32
CA PRO A 59 -10.12 -5.77 10.99
C PRO A 59 -9.23 -6.44 9.94
N LEU A 60 -9.88 -6.96 8.89
CA LEU A 60 -9.23 -7.53 7.71
C LEU A 60 -9.27 -6.54 6.53
N THR A 61 -8.29 -6.64 5.64
CA THR A 61 -8.24 -5.87 4.39
C THR A 61 -7.48 -6.60 3.28
N SER A 62 -7.68 -6.19 2.03
CA SER A 62 -6.83 -6.52 0.89
C SER A 62 -6.94 -5.39 -0.14
N GLY A 63 -5.80 -4.82 -0.54
CA GLY A 63 -5.77 -3.51 -1.19
C GLY A 63 -6.01 -3.50 -2.69
N LEU A 64 -6.79 -2.51 -3.16
CA LEU A 64 -6.95 -2.20 -4.57
C LEU A 64 -5.69 -1.45 -5.07
N TRP A 65 -5.19 -1.81 -6.25
CA TRP A 65 -3.91 -1.25 -6.75
C TRP A 65 -3.90 -1.04 -8.27
N ILE A 66 -4.66 -1.85 -9.01
CA ILE A 66 -4.83 -1.79 -10.47
C ILE A 66 -6.19 -1.20 -10.83
N GLY A 67 -6.35 -0.69 -12.06
CA GLY A 67 -7.63 -0.14 -12.53
C GLY A 67 -7.79 1.39 -12.33
N GLN A 68 -8.93 1.92 -12.79
CA GLN A 68 -9.20 3.37 -12.84
C GLN A 68 -10.51 3.80 -12.14
N ASN A 69 -11.45 2.89 -11.93
CA ASN A 69 -12.82 3.20 -11.53
C ASN A 69 -13.22 2.40 -10.30
N TRP A 70 -12.48 2.58 -9.20
CA TRP A 70 -12.69 1.82 -7.97
C TRP A 70 -14.01 2.10 -7.27
N ASP A 71 -14.72 3.16 -7.63
CA ASP A 71 -16.03 3.56 -7.11
C ASP A 71 -17.21 3.04 -7.95
N GLN A 72 -16.94 2.36 -9.07
CA GLN A 72 -17.95 1.87 -10.02
C GLN A 72 -18.00 0.35 -9.98
N GLN A 73 -18.96 -0.19 -9.23
CA GLN A 73 -19.13 -1.62 -8.96
C GLN A 73 -19.19 -2.50 -10.21
N ASP A 74 -19.78 -1.98 -11.29
CA ASP A 74 -19.91 -2.65 -12.58
C ASP A 74 -18.59 -2.75 -13.35
N LYS A 75 -17.61 -1.89 -13.02
CA LYS A 75 -16.29 -1.86 -13.64
C LYS A 75 -15.20 -2.59 -12.84
N LEU A 76 -15.50 -3.01 -11.62
CA LEU A 76 -14.57 -3.79 -10.81
C LEU A 76 -14.36 -5.18 -11.42
N ASP A 77 -13.12 -5.64 -11.43
CA ASP A 77 -12.80 -7.03 -11.74
C ASP A 77 -13.26 -7.98 -10.63
N ALA A 78 -13.13 -9.30 -10.86
CA ALA A 78 -13.59 -10.30 -9.90
C ALA A 78 -12.84 -10.24 -8.56
N VAL A 79 -11.58 -9.82 -8.56
CA VAL A 79 -10.73 -9.71 -7.36
C VAL A 79 -11.08 -8.44 -6.60
N GLU A 80 -11.16 -7.30 -7.29
CA GLU A 80 -11.54 -6.00 -6.73
C GLU A 80 -12.93 -6.05 -6.07
N LYS A 81 -13.90 -6.75 -6.68
CA LYS A 81 -15.22 -6.98 -6.07
C LYS A 81 -15.12 -7.68 -4.72
N ILE A 82 -14.27 -8.70 -4.61
CA ILE A 82 -14.07 -9.42 -3.34
C ILE A 82 -13.37 -8.50 -2.33
N GLN A 83 -12.32 -7.79 -2.73
CA GLN A 83 -11.59 -6.86 -1.86
C GLN A 83 -12.51 -5.81 -1.25
N VAL A 84 -13.32 -5.15 -2.09
CA VAL A 84 -14.30 -4.16 -1.62
C VAL A 84 -15.37 -4.77 -0.73
N ALA A 85 -15.92 -5.93 -1.13
CA ALA A 85 -17.01 -6.55 -0.38
C ALA A 85 -16.55 -7.05 1.00
N GLN A 86 -15.35 -7.63 1.08
CA GLN A 86 -14.89 -8.40 2.25
C GLN A 86 -13.98 -7.61 3.19
N SER A 87 -13.39 -6.49 2.78
CA SER A 87 -12.49 -5.73 3.66
C SER A 87 -13.26 -4.91 4.70
N ASP A 88 -12.96 -5.10 5.99
CA ASP A 88 -13.57 -4.34 7.09
C ASP A 88 -13.10 -2.87 7.09
N VAL A 89 -11.86 -2.66 6.65
CA VAL A 89 -11.28 -1.35 6.35
C VAL A 89 -10.79 -1.35 4.90
N MET A 90 -11.01 -0.26 4.18
CA MET A 90 -10.55 -0.16 2.80
C MET A 90 -9.04 0.06 2.77
N SER A 91 -8.32 -0.64 1.89
CA SER A 91 -6.93 -0.31 1.59
C SER A 91 -6.69 -0.16 0.10
N PHE A 92 -5.66 0.59 -0.25
CA PHE A 92 -5.23 0.78 -1.63
C PHE A 92 -3.75 1.09 -1.76
N HIS A 93 -3.20 0.83 -2.94
CA HIS A 93 -1.85 1.24 -3.33
C HIS A 93 -1.92 2.30 -4.42
N ASP A 94 -1.11 3.34 -4.30
CA ASP A 94 -0.94 4.29 -5.39
C ASP A 94 0.45 4.94 -5.40
N TYR A 95 1.11 4.81 -6.54
CA TYR A 95 2.43 5.37 -6.81
C TYR A 95 2.36 6.48 -7.86
N SER A 96 1.23 7.15 -7.99
CA SER A 96 0.99 8.18 -9.01
C SER A 96 1.24 9.59 -8.48
N TRP A 97 1.17 10.57 -9.39
CA TRP A 97 1.11 12.00 -9.04
C TRP A 97 -0.09 12.32 -8.11
N PRO A 98 0.01 13.37 -7.28
CA PRO A 98 -0.96 13.71 -6.25
C PRO A 98 -2.40 13.87 -6.75
N GLU A 99 -2.61 14.33 -7.98
CA GLU A 99 -3.96 14.47 -8.57
C GLU A 99 -4.64 13.12 -8.75
N THR A 100 -3.90 12.13 -9.23
CA THR A 100 -4.37 10.76 -9.39
C THR A 100 -4.54 10.09 -8.02
N PHE A 101 -3.61 10.32 -7.11
CA PHE A 101 -3.70 9.83 -5.73
C PHE A 101 -4.97 10.37 -5.04
N GLU A 102 -5.25 11.67 -5.13
CA GLU A 102 -6.44 12.27 -4.52
C GLU A 102 -7.74 11.74 -5.15
N LYS A 103 -7.75 11.51 -6.47
CA LYS A 103 -8.88 10.87 -7.14
C LYS A 103 -9.13 9.47 -6.58
N ARG A 104 -8.11 8.63 -6.51
CA ARG A 104 -8.18 7.26 -5.98
C ARG A 104 -8.58 7.24 -4.51
N ALA A 105 -8.02 8.12 -3.69
CA ALA A 105 -8.40 8.31 -2.30
C ALA A 105 -9.91 8.59 -2.14
N LYS A 106 -10.48 9.47 -2.97
CA LYS A 106 -11.92 9.76 -2.96
C LYS A 106 -12.78 8.57 -3.35
N GLN A 107 -12.33 7.76 -4.31
CA GLN A 107 -13.01 6.50 -4.68
C GLN A 107 -13.01 5.51 -3.51
N MET A 108 -11.90 5.38 -2.78
CA MET A 108 -11.85 4.50 -1.60
C MET A 108 -12.75 5.00 -0.46
N LEU A 109 -12.84 6.32 -0.27
CA LEU A 109 -13.69 6.92 0.75
C LEU A 109 -15.19 6.76 0.46
N SER A 110 -15.61 6.57 -0.80
CA SER A 110 -17.04 6.43 -1.14
C SER A 110 -17.66 5.16 -0.56
N TYR A 111 -16.84 4.21 -0.09
CA TYR A 111 -17.28 2.99 0.57
C TYR A 111 -17.74 3.19 2.02
N GLY A 112 -17.56 4.37 2.60
CA GLY A 112 -18.04 4.68 3.95
C GLY A 112 -17.32 3.93 5.08
N ARG A 113 -16.15 3.35 4.80
CA ARG A 113 -15.29 2.64 5.77
C ARG A 113 -13.96 3.42 5.95
N PRO A 114 -13.23 3.21 7.06
CA PRO A 114 -11.87 3.75 7.22
C PRO A 114 -10.97 3.33 6.05
N VAL A 115 -10.03 4.19 5.66
CA VAL A 115 -9.17 3.99 4.48
C VAL A 115 -7.69 4.02 4.87
N LEU A 116 -6.93 3.08 4.31
CA LEU A 116 -5.48 2.97 4.44
C LEU A 116 -4.84 3.01 3.04
N ALA A 117 -3.89 3.91 2.82
CA ALA A 117 -2.93 3.77 1.73
C ALA A 117 -1.79 2.88 2.23
N THR A 118 -1.87 1.58 1.97
CA THR A 118 -0.93 0.56 2.51
C THR A 118 0.40 0.54 1.77
N GLU A 119 0.43 1.04 0.53
CA GLU A 119 1.65 1.30 -0.21
C GLU A 119 1.52 2.60 -1.02
N TYR A 120 2.50 3.48 -0.90
CA TYR A 120 2.66 4.66 -1.75
C TYR A 120 4.12 5.08 -1.79
N MET A 121 4.39 6.12 -2.59
CA MET A 121 5.67 6.81 -2.77
C MET A 121 6.65 6.03 -3.64
N ALA A 122 6.86 6.56 -4.84
CA ALA A 122 7.86 6.13 -5.81
C ALA A 122 8.32 7.39 -6.53
N ARG A 123 9.44 7.98 -6.08
CA ARG A 123 9.80 9.34 -6.50
C ARG A 123 9.97 9.49 -8.01
N GLY A 124 10.53 8.46 -8.66
CA GLY A 124 10.71 8.42 -10.11
C GLY A 124 9.40 8.39 -10.91
N ASN A 125 8.27 8.06 -10.27
CA ASN A 125 6.95 8.01 -10.88
C ASN A 125 6.05 9.20 -10.49
N GLY A 126 6.62 10.24 -9.87
CA GLY A 126 5.88 11.43 -9.43
C GLY A 126 5.13 11.29 -8.11
N SER A 127 5.21 10.12 -7.45
CA SER A 127 4.63 9.92 -6.13
C SER A 127 5.65 10.27 -5.05
N THR A 128 5.44 11.40 -4.39
CA THR A 128 6.33 11.95 -3.37
C THR A 128 5.61 12.13 -2.03
N PHE A 129 6.39 12.32 -0.96
CA PHE A 129 5.85 12.59 0.37
C PHE A 129 5.07 13.90 0.43
N ASP A 130 5.59 14.97 -0.17
CA ASP A 130 4.97 16.30 -0.25
C ASP A 130 3.76 16.36 -1.18
N GLY A 131 3.63 15.44 -2.13
CA GLY A 131 2.40 15.25 -2.90
C GLY A 131 1.33 14.49 -2.11
N SER A 132 1.66 13.29 -1.62
CA SER A 132 0.64 12.33 -1.14
C SER A 132 0.26 12.53 0.33
N LEU A 133 1.21 12.85 1.22
CA LEU A 133 0.92 12.95 2.66
C LEU A 133 -0.05 14.08 3.03
N PRO A 134 0.02 15.29 2.43
CA PRO A 134 -0.98 16.32 2.71
C PRO A 134 -2.41 15.90 2.33
N ILE A 135 -2.56 15.14 1.24
CA ILE A 135 -3.85 14.56 0.82
C ILE A 135 -4.31 13.54 1.86
N GLY A 136 -3.44 12.61 2.25
CA GLY A 136 -3.74 11.62 3.28
C GLY A 136 -4.21 12.26 4.58
N LYS A 137 -3.50 13.31 5.04
CA LYS A 137 -3.89 14.08 6.23
C LYS A 137 -5.25 14.78 6.06
N LYS A 138 -5.47 15.48 4.93
CA LYS A 138 -6.74 16.18 4.61
C LYS A 138 -7.93 15.23 4.68
N TYR A 139 -7.79 14.01 4.17
CA TYR A 139 -8.85 13.01 4.11
C TYR A 139 -8.84 12.00 5.26
N LYS A 140 -7.95 12.17 6.24
CA LYS A 140 -7.79 11.26 7.40
C LYS A 140 -7.54 9.79 6.98
N ILE A 141 -6.74 9.61 5.94
CA ILE A 141 -6.29 8.31 5.43
C ILE A 141 -5.00 7.93 6.16
N ALA A 142 -4.93 6.69 6.66
CA ALA A 142 -3.69 6.16 7.21
C ALA A 142 -2.69 5.91 6.07
N MET A 143 -1.44 6.34 6.23
CA MET A 143 -0.42 6.29 5.17
C MET A 143 0.72 5.37 5.58
N ILE A 144 1.04 4.36 4.77
CA ILE A 144 2.13 3.42 4.99
C ILE A 144 3.06 3.46 3.76
N ASN A 145 4.29 3.91 3.97
CA ASN A 145 5.28 4.04 2.90
C ASN A 145 5.83 2.67 2.50
N TRP A 146 5.96 2.42 1.20
CA TRP A 146 6.76 1.31 0.71
C TRP A 146 8.24 1.67 0.85
N GLY A 147 9.05 0.77 1.43
CA GLY A 147 10.49 0.98 1.68
C GLY A 147 10.80 1.98 2.81
N PHE A 148 11.80 1.72 3.65
CA PHE A 148 12.11 2.59 4.80
C PHE A 148 13.59 2.94 4.88
N VAL A 149 14.48 1.94 4.86
CA VAL A 149 15.92 2.09 4.99
C VAL A 149 16.64 1.35 3.88
N ASP A 150 17.75 1.92 3.39
CA ASP A 150 18.69 1.25 2.49
C ASP A 150 19.28 0.01 3.14
N GLY A 151 18.76 -1.12 2.71
CA GLY A 151 19.01 -2.43 3.29
C GLY A 151 18.68 -3.54 2.32
N LYS A 152 18.32 -4.71 2.87
CA LYS A 152 18.21 -5.96 2.10
C LYS A 152 17.25 -5.88 0.91
N SER A 153 16.15 -5.11 1.03
CA SER A 153 15.14 -4.97 -0.03
C SER A 153 15.60 -4.12 -1.21
N GLN A 154 16.63 -3.27 -1.03
CA GLN A 154 17.22 -2.42 -2.06
C GLN A 154 16.18 -1.57 -2.81
N THR A 155 15.15 -1.13 -2.09
CA THR A 155 14.00 -0.38 -2.62
C THR A 155 14.34 1.08 -2.94
N ARG A 156 15.57 1.56 -2.70
CA ARG A 156 16.08 2.78 -3.34
C ARG A 156 16.28 2.62 -4.85
N LEU A 157 16.43 1.40 -5.35
CA LEU A 157 16.58 1.13 -6.78
C LEU A 157 15.21 1.21 -7.48
N PRO A 158 15.14 1.77 -8.69
CA PRO A 158 13.90 1.81 -9.46
C PRO A 158 13.49 0.41 -9.94
N TRP A 159 12.21 0.26 -10.30
CA TRP A 159 11.66 -1.02 -10.77
C TRP A 159 12.31 -1.57 -12.04
N ASP A 160 13.05 -0.78 -12.83
CA ASP A 160 13.80 -1.26 -13.99
C ASP A 160 15.20 -1.79 -13.65
N SER A 161 15.61 -1.75 -12.38
CA SER A 161 16.95 -2.16 -11.92
C SER A 161 17.30 -3.62 -12.18
N TRP A 162 16.31 -4.50 -12.32
CA TRP A 162 16.53 -5.89 -12.74
C TRP A 162 16.90 -6.03 -14.23
N LYS A 163 16.52 -5.06 -15.08
CA LYS A 163 16.97 -4.97 -16.49
C LYS A 163 18.23 -4.12 -16.64
N LYS A 164 18.33 -3.05 -15.85
CA LYS A 164 19.40 -2.06 -15.90
C LYS A 164 20.09 -2.00 -14.53
N PRO A 165 21.11 -2.83 -14.30
CA PRO A 165 21.79 -2.85 -13.01
C PRO A 165 22.45 -1.51 -12.68
N TYR A 166 22.21 -1.01 -11.47
CA TYR A 166 22.84 0.20 -10.93
C TYR A 166 24.09 -0.20 -10.12
N THR A 167 25.17 -0.57 -10.82
CA THR A 167 26.36 -1.19 -10.20
C THR A 167 27.54 -0.25 -9.99
N GLN A 168 27.61 0.86 -10.71
CA GLN A 168 28.72 1.83 -10.62
C GLN A 168 28.34 3.01 -9.72
N ASP A 169 27.18 3.60 -9.96
CA ASP A 169 26.69 4.78 -9.25
C ASP A 169 25.34 4.54 -8.59
N GLU A 170 25.04 5.31 -7.53
CA GLU A 170 23.69 5.34 -6.96
C GLU A 170 22.69 5.95 -7.96
N PRO A 171 21.40 5.55 -7.93
CA PRO A 171 20.38 6.18 -8.75
C PRO A 171 20.31 7.68 -8.48
N THR A 172 20.18 8.49 -9.55
CA THR A 172 20.02 9.96 -9.46
C THR A 172 18.93 10.36 -8.48
N ILE A 173 17.86 9.58 -8.41
CA ILE A 173 16.79 9.72 -7.44
C ILE A 173 16.51 8.36 -6.80
N TRP A 174 16.53 8.30 -5.47
CA TRP A 174 16.13 7.09 -4.78
C TRP A 174 14.63 6.86 -4.92
N PHE A 175 14.26 5.61 -5.11
CA PHE A 175 12.91 5.26 -5.47
C PHE A 175 11.96 5.30 -4.26
N HIS A 176 12.17 4.43 -3.26
CA HIS A 176 11.26 4.30 -2.11
C HIS A 176 11.88 4.62 -0.74
N GLU A 177 13.19 4.46 -0.56
CA GLU A 177 13.76 4.54 0.79
C GLU A 177 13.85 5.96 1.33
N VAL A 178 13.75 6.08 2.66
CA VAL A 178 13.74 7.35 3.41
C VAL A 178 15.07 7.57 4.10
N LEU A 179 15.67 6.48 4.61
CA LEU A 179 16.92 6.50 5.36
C LEU A 179 18.02 5.75 4.61
N ARG A 180 19.24 6.26 4.70
CA ARG A 180 20.45 5.53 4.33
C ARG A 180 20.70 4.41 5.35
N ALA A 181 21.52 3.43 5.00
CA ALA A 181 21.88 2.30 5.86
C ALA A 181 22.42 2.72 7.25
N ASN A 182 23.05 3.89 7.33
CA ASN A 182 23.56 4.48 8.57
C ASN A 182 22.51 5.30 9.36
N GLY A 183 21.23 5.25 8.97
CA GLY A 183 20.14 5.97 9.61
C GLY A 183 20.02 7.46 9.23
N LYS A 184 20.94 8.02 8.43
CA LYS A 184 20.81 9.41 7.97
C LYS A 184 19.67 9.53 6.95
N PRO A 185 18.87 10.60 6.97
CA PRO A 185 17.90 10.88 5.92
C PRO A 185 18.55 10.92 4.54
N TYR A 186 17.90 10.31 3.54
CA TYR A 186 18.27 10.52 2.13
C TYR A 186 18.00 11.97 1.73
N ARG A 187 16.80 12.48 2.05
CA ARG A 187 16.38 13.87 1.85
C ARG A 187 15.87 14.45 3.17
N PRO A 188 16.63 15.33 3.85
CA PRO A 188 16.24 15.91 5.14
C PRO A 188 14.85 16.57 5.13
N ALA A 189 14.53 17.32 4.06
CA ALA A 189 13.24 18.01 3.92
C ALA A 189 12.02 17.07 3.95
N GLU A 190 12.15 15.83 3.44
CA GLU A 190 11.05 14.85 3.48
C GLU A 190 10.83 14.35 4.91
N VAL A 191 11.90 14.13 5.69
CA VAL A 191 11.80 13.74 7.09
C VAL A 191 11.21 14.87 7.93
N ASP A 192 11.60 16.12 7.67
CA ASP A 192 11.03 17.28 8.35
C ASP A 192 9.54 17.44 8.06
N LEU A 193 9.12 17.22 6.82
CA LEU A 193 7.71 17.17 6.44
C LEU A 193 6.95 16.07 7.18
N ILE A 194 7.46 14.83 7.18
CA ILE A 194 6.83 13.69 7.86
C ILE A 194 6.65 13.98 9.34
N LYS A 195 7.70 14.50 10.00
CA LYS A 195 7.65 14.88 11.42
C LYS A 195 6.59 15.95 11.66
N ARG A 196 6.57 17.01 10.86
CA ARG A 196 5.59 18.09 10.99
C ARG A 196 4.16 17.59 10.83
N LEU A 197 3.88 16.82 9.78
CA LEU A 197 2.52 16.30 9.53
C LEU A 197 2.06 15.34 10.62
N THR A 198 2.94 14.47 11.13
CA THR A 198 2.60 13.55 12.22
C THR A 198 2.41 14.28 13.56
N SER A 199 3.24 15.28 13.88
CA SER A 199 3.03 16.14 15.04
C SER A 199 1.71 16.92 14.96
N GLU A 200 1.37 17.48 13.81
CA GLU A 200 0.10 18.18 13.61
C GLU A 200 -1.12 17.25 13.69
N ALA A 201 -0.99 16.00 13.22
CA ALA A 201 -2.06 15.00 13.30
C ALA A 201 -2.27 14.43 14.71
N ASN A 202 -1.19 14.31 15.49
CA ASN A 202 -1.20 13.77 16.85
C ASN A 202 -1.30 14.84 17.95
N GLY A 203 -1.23 16.12 17.58
CA GLY A 203 -1.38 17.24 18.51
C GLY A 203 -2.79 17.31 19.13
N PRO A 204 -2.97 18.14 20.17
CA PRO A 204 -4.29 18.37 20.75
C PRO A 204 -5.25 18.82 19.64
N ARG A 205 -6.38 18.12 19.49
CA ARG A 205 -7.44 18.57 18.57
C ARG A 205 -7.87 19.96 19.04
N ARG A 206 -7.59 20.98 18.22
CA ARG A 206 -8.15 22.32 18.41
C ARG A 206 -9.63 22.32 18.10
#